data_AF-A0A417M2V5-F1
#
_entry.id   AF-A0A417M2V5-F1
#
_cell.length_a   1.000
_cell.length_b   1.000
_cell.length_c   1.000
_cell.angle_alpha   90.00
_cell.angle_beta   90.00
_cell.angle_gamma   90.00
#
_symmetry.space_group_name_H-M   'P 1'
#
loop_
_entity.id
_entity.type
_entity.pdbx_description
1 polymer ?
#
loop_
_entity_poly.entity_id
_entity_poly.type
_entity_poly.pdbx_seq_one_letter_code
_entity_poly.pdbx_strand_id
1 'polypeptide(L)'
;MIVYLVCYAASLLLALGRHYLLSGAGLLAAAVYLYASDYIRSGNLLHLRGIFALSFVGGQGLACMKLSYLSQAWSAGTWLGLLAAFAGFYLAFYYLEAFSGEASVRVGGHSGAVQRRGLESYAGTVFFCAVALAALSAGCFAIEAVYMGYIPLLLRGVPHAYSYFHVTGLHYLTVSCVLVPALSVIYFCIEGGRSRGRLVCMLLADAAAVAIPLLCVSRSQLLFAVLLALITYIQMEHQLNPIYVVFALAGLIVLYILLTIARSHDTAYLNTVFEMKRHLPIFVTQPYIYIANNYDNFDCLVKGLVKHSWGMKMLAPFWTLTGLKFLVPSLTAFPYYVTKEELTTLTMFYDAYYDFGIIGVFIFSAILGAAAYLLMRMMRQVQNPITYLLYAQFALYMLLSFFTTWFSNPSTWFYFAVTAVVTFLVSHKVAGR
;
A
#
# COMPACT_ATOMS: atom_id res chain seq x y z
N MET A 1 -10.98 3.68 20.49
CA MET A 1 -10.50 5.07 20.66
C MET A 1 -9.88 5.35 22.03
N ILE A 2 -10.59 5.07 23.14
CA ILE A 2 -10.09 5.40 24.50
C ILE A 2 -8.70 4.81 24.78
N VAL A 3 -8.49 3.51 24.49
CA VAL A 3 -7.19 2.85 24.67
C VAL A 3 -6.09 3.57 23.87
N TYR A 4 -6.36 3.94 22.63
CA TYR A 4 -5.42 4.71 21.83
C TYR A 4 -5.09 6.05 22.49
N LEU A 5 -6.08 6.85 22.89
CA LEU A 5 -5.86 8.17 23.49
C LEU A 5 -5.04 8.09 24.78
N VAL A 6 -5.32 7.11 25.64
CA VAL A 6 -4.58 6.89 26.89
C VAL A 6 -3.13 6.51 26.58
N CYS A 7 -2.91 5.51 25.72
CA CYS A 7 -1.57 5.09 25.33
C CYS A 7 -0.80 6.19 24.58
N TYR A 8 -1.49 7.00 23.79
CA TYR A 8 -0.93 8.11 23.04
C TYR A 8 -0.47 9.24 23.97
N ALA A 9 -1.31 9.63 24.93
CA ALA A 9 -0.95 10.61 25.95
C ALA A 9 0.20 10.11 26.82
N ALA A 10 0.18 8.86 27.26
CA ALA A 10 1.28 8.25 28.01
C ALA A 10 2.57 8.21 27.19
N SER A 11 2.49 7.83 25.91
CA SER A 11 3.63 7.81 24.97
C SER A 11 4.22 9.20 24.75
N LEU A 12 3.39 10.24 24.62
CA LEU A 12 3.82 11.63 24.57
C LEU A 12 4.59 12.03 25.84
N LEU A 13 4.03 11.79 27.03
CA LEU A 13 4.68 12.11 28.30
C LEU A 13 6.01 11.37 28.49
N LEU A 14 6.05 10.08 28.13
CA LEU A 14 7.28 9.28 28.16
C LEU A 14 8.32 9.78 27.16
N ALA A 15 7.90 10.19 25.96
CA ALA A 15 8.79 10.77 24.96
C ALA A 15 9.37 12.12 25.40
N LEU A 16 8.57 12.96 26.08
CA LEU A 16 9.03 14.20 26.71
C LEU A 16 10.08 13.91 27.80
N GLY A 17 9.84 12.86 28.60
CA GLY A 17 10.80 12.33 29.56
C GLY A 17 11.99 11.54 28.96
N ARG A 18 12.14 11.50 27.63
CA ARG A 18 13.18 10.76 26.89
C ARG A 18 13.17 9.24 27.10
N HIS A 19 12.08 8.68 27.61
CA HIS A 19 11.84 7.23 27.71
C HIS A 19 11.26 6.67 26.40
N TYR A 20 12.04 6.79 25.31
CA TYR A 20 11.61 6.46 23.94
C TYR A 20 11.18 5.00 23.74
N LEU A 21 11.88 4.04 24.34
CA LEU A 21 11.53 2.62 24.24
C LEU A 21 10.16 2.32 24.86
N LEU A 22 9.87 2.89 26.03
CA LEU A 22 8.57 2.72 26.71
C LEU A 22 7.45 3.44 25.95
N SER A 23 7.75 4.64 25.43
CA SER A 23 6.84 5.39 24.57
C SER A 23 6.42 4.55 23.34
N GLY A 24 7.39 3.98 22.62
CA GLY A 24 7.12 3.13 21.47
C GLY A 24 6.38 1.84 21.82
N ALA A 25 6.76 1.17 22.91
CA ALA A 25 6.10 -0.04 23.38
C ALA A 25 4.61 0.18 23.71
N GLY A 26 4.28 1.32 24.33
CA GLY A 26 2.89 1.68 24.64
C GLY A 26 2.01 1.82 23.38
N LEU A 27 2.53 2.47 22.34
CA LEU A 27 1.82 2.60 21.06
C LEU A 27 1.73 1.28 20.30
N LEU A 28 2.77 0.44 20.32
CA LEU A 28 2.72 -0.90 19.73
C LEU A 28 1.66 -1.77 20.39
N ALA A 29 1.59 -1.76 21.72
CA ALA A 29 0.55 -2.47 22.47
C ALA A 29 -0.85 -1.96 22.10
N ALA A 30 -1.02 -0.63 21.97
CA ALA A 30 -2.27 -0.05 21.52
C ALA A 30 -2.65 -0.49 20.10
N ALA A 31 -1.69 -0.52 19.17
CA ALA A 31 -1.91 -0.95 17.79
C ALA A 31 -2.40 -2.41 17.71
N VAL A 32 -1.73 -3.30 18.44
CA VAL A 32 -2.11 -4.73 18.52
C VAL A 32 -3.48 -4.89 19.16
N TYR A 33 -3.75 -4.17 20.26
CA TYR A 33 -5.06 -4.21 20.92
C TYR A 33 -6.20 -3.73 20.00
N LEU A 34 -6.00 -2.62 19.28
CA LEU A 34 -7.00 -2.06 18.37
C LEU A 34 -7.31 -3.04 17.23
N TYR A 35 -6.27 -3.62 16.62
CA TYR A 35 -6.43 -4.67 15.61
C TYR A 35 -7.17 -5.89 16.15
N ALA A 36 -6.71 -6.42 17.29
CA ALA A 36 -7.29 -7.60 17.91
C ALA A 36 -8.76 -7.37 18.30
N SER A 37 -9.10 -6.19 18.85
CA SER A 37 -10.48 -5.82 19.18
C SER A 37 -11.37 -5.81 17.94
N ASP A 38 -10.91 -5.22 16.83
CA ASP A 38 -11.67 -5.19 15.58
C ASP A 38 -11.79 -6.58 14.96
N TYR A 39 -10.73 -7.38 15.01
CA TYR A 39 -10.74 -8.76 14.54
C TYR A 39 -11.71 -9.63 15.35
N ILE A 40 -11.65 -9.58 16.69
CA ILE A 40 -12.53 -10.35 17.57
C ILE A 40 -14.01 -9.97 17.36
N ARG A 41 -14.31 -8.68 17.12
CA ARG A 41 -15.67 -8.21 16.87
C ARG A 41 -16.21 -8.63 15.49
N SER A 42 -15.38 -8.50 14.45
CA SER A 42 -15.81 -8.69 13.06
C SER A 42 -15.62 -10.11 12.53
N GLY A 43 -14.68 -10.88 13.10
CA GLY A 43 -14.17 -12.13 12.56
C GLY A 43 -13.33 -11.98 11.29
N ASN A 44 -13.07 -10.74 10.84
CA ASN A 44 -12.39 -10.45 9.58
C ASN A 44 -10.92 -10.05 9.81
N LEU A 45 -9.98 -10.88 9.35
CA LEU A 45 -8.54 -10.60 9.42
C LEU A 45 -8.15 -9.30 8.69
N LEU A 46 -8.90 -8.97 7.63
CA LEU A 46 -8.64 -7.81 6.78
C LEU A 46 -9.52 -6.60 7.13
N HIS A 47 -10.04 -6.52 8.37
CA HIS A 47 -10.82 -5.36 8.81
C HIS A 47 -10.03 -4.05 8.61
N LEU A 48 -10.49 -3.17 7.73
CA LEU A 48 -9.69 -2.01 7.25
C LEU A 48 -9.29 -1.06 8.38
N ARG A 49 -10.19 -0.80 9.34
CA ARG A 49 -9.87 0.00 10.54
C ARG A 49 -8.80 -0.68 11.41
N GLY A 50 -8.86 -2.01 11.51
CA GLY A 50 -7.89 -2.80 12.26
C GLY A 50 -6.53 -2.76 11.58
N ILE A 51 -6.46 -3.04 10.27
CA ILE A 51 -5.22 -2.97 9.47
C ILE A 51 -4.59 -1.59 9.59
N PHE A 52 -5.38 -0.53 9.38
CA PHE A 52 -4.89 0.83 9.49
C PHE A 52 -4.36 1.13 10.89
N ALA A 53 -5.05 0.69 11.96
CA ALA A 53 -4.54 0.84 13.32
C ALA A 53 -3.23 0.08 13.53
N LEU A 54 -3.14 -1.18 13.09
CA LEU A 54 -1.93 -1.99 13.23
C LEU A 54 -0.74 -1.35 12.51
N SER A 55 -0.93 -0.93 11.26
CA SER A 55 0.11 -0.32 10.44
C SER A 55 0.46 1.09 10.93
N PHE A 56 -0.51 1.98 11.03
CA PHE A 56 -0.25 3.39 11.29
C PHE A 56 0.13 3.65 12.75
N VAL A 57 -0.59 3.09 13.73
CA VAL A 57 -0.23 3.24 15.15
C VAL A 57 0.99 2.38 15.49
N GLY A 58 1.11 1.18 14.90
CA GLY A 58 2.28 0.34 15.09
C GLY A 58 3.55 0.99 14.55
N GLY A 59 3.47 1.61 13.37
CA GLY A 59 4.56 2.40 12.80
C GLY A 59 4.92 3.60 13.65
N GLN A 60 3.95 4.32 14.23
CA GLN A 60 4.21 5.39 15.21
C GLN A 60 4.98 4.83 16.41
N GLY A 61 4.59 3.66 16.91
CA GLY A 61 5.27 2.99 18.02
C GLY A 61 6.71 2.64 17.70
N LEU A 62 6.98 2.05 16.53
CA LEU A 62 8.35 1.78 16.08
C LEU A 62 9.17 3.07 15.97
N ALA A 63 8.62 4.11 15.34
CA ALA A 63 9.31 5.39 15.18
C ALA A 63 9.58 6.08 16.53
N CYS A 64 8.67 5.95 17.51
CA CYS A 64 8.84 6.48 18.86
C CYS A 64 10.01 5.85 19.64
N MET A 65 10.50 4.67 19.24
CA MET A 65 11.65 4.03 19.87
C MET A 65 12.99 4.71 19.56
N LYS A 66 13.06 5.52 18.49
CA LYS A 66 14.22 6.34 18.12
C LYS A 66 15.53 5.53 18.07
N LEU A 67 15.51 4.37 17.40
CA LEU A 67 16.66 3.46 17.32
C LEU A 67 17.78 3.95 16.38
N SER A 68 17.53 4.97 15.55
CA SER A 68 18.54 5.61 14.68
C SER A 68 18.96 6.98 15.25
N TYR A 69 20.19 7.42 14.96
CA TYR A 69 20.66 8.78 15.25
C TYR A 69 19.95 9.84 14.39
N LEU A 70 19.37 9.45 13.25
CA LEU A 70 18.52 10.32 12.43
C LEU A 70 17.21 10.69 13.13
N SER A 71 16.73 9.81 14.02
CA SER A 71 15.44 9.97 14.69
C SER A 71 15.54 10.90 15.91
N GLN A 72 15.03 12.13 15.75
CA GLN A 72 15.00 13.17 16.79
C GLN A 72 13.66 13.23 17.54
N ALA A 73 13.60 14.05 18.61
CA ALA A 73 12.35 14.32 19.32
C ALA A 73 11.35 15.05 18.40
N TRP A 74 10.14 14.49 18.31
CA TRP A 74 9.06 15.05 17.52
C TRP A 74 8.53 16.36 18.12
N SER A 75 8.17 17.29 17.24
CA SER A 75 7.51 18.53 17.61
C SER A 75 6.08 18.29 18.10
N ALA A 76 5.52 19.25 18.85
CA ALA A 76 4.11 19.20 19.24
C ALA A 76 3.16 19.14 18.03
N GLY A 77 3.50 19.84 16.94
CA GLY A 77 2.74 19.79 15.68
C GLY A 77 2.71 18.38 15.07
N THR A 78 3.80 17.63 15.19
CA THR A 78 3.89 16.24 14.72
C THR A 78 3.00 15.32 15.53
N TRP A 79 3.04 15.43 16.87
CA TRP A 79 2.11 14.68 17.72
C TRP A 79 0.65 15.03 17.39
N LEU A 80 0.30 16.32 17.26
CA LEU A 80 -1.06 16.71 16.89
C LEU A 80 -1.47 16.21 15.50
N GLY A 81 -0.59 16.25 14.51
CA GLY A 81 -0.84 15.76 13.16
C GLY A 81 -1.07 14.25 13.13
N LEU A 82 -0.25 13.47 13.84
CA LEU A 82 -0.39 12.01 13.90
C LEU A 82 -1.65 11.58 14.69
N LEU A 83 -1.99 12.30 15.76
CA LEU A 83 -3.25 12.14 16.47
C LEU A 83 -4.44 12.46 15.56
N ALA A 84 -4.40 13.58 14.84
CA ALA A 84 -5.45 13.99 13.91
C ALA A 84 -5.65 12.98 12.78
N ALA A 85 -4.55 12.42 12.24
CA ALA A 85 -4.60 11.36 11.25
C ALA A 85 -5.36 10.14 11.78
N PHE A 86 -4.98 9.58 12.93
CA PHE A 86 -5.66 8.38 13.42
C PHE A 86 -7.10 8.67 13.89
N ALA A 87 -7.31 9.80 14.58
CA ALA A 87 -8.62 10.20 15.07
C ALA A 87 -9.61 10.45 13.93
N GLY A 88 -9.21 11.15 12.86
CA GLY A 88 -10.06 11.41 11.70
C GLY A 88 -10.58 10.12 11.08
N PHE A 89 -9.68 9.18 10.77
CA PHE A 89 -10.05 7.86 10.25
C PHE A 89 -11.00 7.12 11.19
N TYR A 90 -10.60 6.98 12.46
CA TYR A 90 -11.33 6.17 13.43
C TYR A 90 -12.73 6.73 13.69
N LEU A 91 -12.85 8.04 13.88
CA LEU A 91 -14.12 8.69 14.17
C LEU A 91 -15.07 8.61 12.98
N ALA A 92 -14.61 8.95 11.76
CA ALA A 92 -15.46 8.86 10.57
C ALA A 92 -15.99 7.43 10.37
N PHE A 93 -15.10 6.44 10.50
CA PHE A 93 -15.48 5.04 10.44
C PHE A 93 -16.52 4.68 11.53
N TYR A 94 -16.23 5.03 12.78
CA TYR A 94 -17.07 4.72 13.93
C TYR A 94 -18.45 5.36 13.84
N TYR A 95 -18.54 6.64 13.43
CA TYR A 95 -19.81 7.33 13.28
C TYR A 95 -20.65 6.67 12.19
N LEU A 96 -20.08 6.37 11.02
CA LEU A 96 -20.83 5.70 9.95
C LEU A 96 -21.30 4.29 10.36
N GLU A 97 -20.47 3.54 11.08
CA GLU A 97 -20.84 2.25 11.67
C GLU A 97 -22.03 2.42 12.64
N ALA A 98 -21.96 3.39 13.55
CA ALA A 98 -23.03 3.66 14.53
C ALA A 98 -24.34 4.15 13.88
N PHE A 99 -24.27 5.08 12.92
CA PHE A 99 -25.45 5.62 12.23
C PHE A 99 -26.18 4.59 11.37
N SER A 100 -25.45 3.62 10.84
CA SER A 100 -26.05 2.54 10.04
C SER A 100 -26.90 1.57 10.87
N GLY A 101 -26.82 1.61 12.22
CA GLY A 101 -27.49 0.67 13.11
C GLY A 101 -26.95 -0.75 13.03
N GLU A 102 -25.86 -0.96 12.29
CA GLU A 102 -25.25 -2.26 12.07
C GLU A 102 -24.29 -2.56 13.22
N ALA A 103 -24.82 -3.20 14.28
CA ALA A 103 -24.05 -3.62 15.44
C ALA A 103 -22.90 -4.54 15.01
N SER A 104 -21.69 -3.98 14.93
CA SER A 104 -20.48 -4.59 14.39
C SER A 104 -20.64 -5.06 12.95
N VAL A 105 -19.84 -4.50 12.04
CA VAL A 105 -19.66 -5.06 10.71
C VAL A 105 -19.00 -6.44 10.85
N ARG A 106 -19.77 -7.46 11.20
CA ARG A 106 -19.40 -8.86 11.00
C ARG A 106 -19.38 -9.06 9.49
N VAL A 107 -18.22 -8.86 8.87
CA VAL A 107 -17.89 -9.47 7.57
C VAL A 107 -17.57 -10.97 7.79
N GLY A 108 -18.18 -11.58 8.82
CA GLY A 108 -17.99 -12.96 9.21
C GLY A 108 -18.91 -13.87 8.39
N GLY A 109 -18.30 -14.70 7.54
CA GLY A 109 -18.83 -16.01 7.17
C GLY A 109 -20.07 -16.03 6.29
N HIS A 110 -20.23 -15.11 5.33
CA HIS A 110 -21.26 -15.32 4.30
C HIS A 110 -20.79 -16.43 3.36
N SER A 111 -21.53 -17.54 3.37
CA SER A 111 -21.46 -18.72 2.49
C SER A 111 -20.67 -18.51 1.19
N GLY A 112 -19.35 -18.62 1.25
CA GLY A 112 -18.47 -18.50 0.08
C GLY A 112 -18.83 -19.48 -1.03
N ALA A 113 -19.46 -20.61 -0.68
CA ALA A 113 -19.98 -21.57 -1.64
C ALA A 113 -21.23 -21.07 -2.41
N VAL A 114 -22.11 -20.28 -1.78
CA VAL A 114 -23.32 -19.74 -2.41
C VAL A 114 -22.99 -18.53 -3.29
N GLN A 115 -22.06 -17.68 -2.85
CA GLN A 115 -21.59 -16.53 -3.64
C GLN A 115 -20.65 -16.95 -4.78
N ARG A 116 -19.82 -18.00 -4.61
CA ARG A 116 -19.02 -18.60 -5.71
C ARG A 116 -19.87 -19.00 -6.90
N ARG A 117 -21.01 -19.67 -6.67
CA ARG A 117 -21.89 -20.15 -7.76
C ARG A 117 -22.42 -19.01 -8.64
N GLY A 118 -22.70 -17.84 -8.06
CA GLY A 118 -23.09 -16.65 -8.83
C GLY A 118 -21.90 -16.01 -9.57
N LEU A 119 -20.69 -16.16 -9.03
CA LEU A 119 -19.48 -15.56 -9.60
C LEU A 119 -18.84 -16.40 -10.72
N GLU A 120 -19.13 -17.71 -10.80
CA GLU A 120 -18.61 -18.63 -11.84
C GLU A 120 -18.82 -18.12 -13.27
N SER A 121 -19.94 -17.43 -13.52
CA SER A 121 -20.25 -16.82 -14.83
C SER A 121 -19.19 -15.79 -15.28
N TYR A 122 -18.52 -15.13 -14.34
CA TYR A 122 -17.52 -14.09 -14.63
C TYR A 122 -16.11 -14.65 -14.89
N ALA A 123 -15.85 -15.92 -14.60
CA ALA A 123 -14.51 -16.52 -14.69
C ALA A 123 -13.83 -16.27 -16.04
N GLY A 124 -14.56 -16.47 -17.14
CA GLY A 124 -14.03 -16.27 -18.49
C GLY A 124 -13.67 -14.81 -18.80
N THR A 125 -14.40 -13.84 -18.23
CA THR A 125 -14.10 -12.42 -18.43
C THR A 125 -12.93 -11.97 -17.56
N VAL A 126 -12.86 -12.43 -16.30
CA VAL A 126 -11.72 -12.17 -15.42
C VAL A 126 -10.44 -12.74 -16.03
N PHE A 127 -10.49 -13.98 -16.55
CA PHE A 127 -9.37 -14.60 -17.29
C PHE A 127 -8.91 -13.73 -18.46
N PHE A 128 -9.86 -13.30 -19.32
CA PHE A 128 -9.54 -12.46 -20.46
C PHE A 128 -8.91 -11.13 -20.03
N CYS A 129 -9.45 -10.47 -19.02
CA CYS A 129 -8.90 -9.22 -18.49
C CYS A 129 -7.48 -9.40 -17.92
N ALA A 130 -7.23 -10.49 -17.19
CA ALA A 130 -5.91 -10.78 -16.63
C ALA A 130 -4.86 -11.01 -17.72
N VAL A 131 -5.17 -11.85 -18.72
CA VAL A 131 -4.27 -12.14 -19.85
C VAL A 131 -4.07 -10.91 -20.73
N ALA A 132 -5.14 -10.17 -21.04
CA ALA A 132 -5.06 -8.95 -21.83
C ALA A 132 -4.21 -7.88 -21.13
N LEU A 133 -4.36 -7.72 -19.81
CA LEU A 133 -3.54 -6.79 -19.02
C LEU A 133 -2.07 -7.21 -19.02
N ALA A 134 -1.78 -8.50 -18.82
CA ALA A 134 -0.41 -9.03 -18.87
C ALA A 134 0.24 -8.79 -20.24
N ALA A 135 -0.49 -9.10 -21.33
CA ALA A 135 -0.02 -8.90 -22.69
C ALA A 135 0.21 -7.41 -23.01
N LEU A 136 -0.71 -6.54 -22.58
CA LEU A 136 -0.58 -5.09 -22.74
C LEU A 136 0.65 -4.55 -21.98
N SER A 137 0.80 -4.92 -20.70
CA SER A 137 1.95 -4.52 -19.90
C SER A 137 3.28 -5.03 -20.47
N ALA A 138 3.32 -6.27 -20.97
CA ALA A 138 4.51 -6.83 -21.61
C ALA A 138 4.84 -6.14 -22.94
N GLY A 139 3.82 -5.80 -23.74
CA GLY A 139 3.97 -5.02 -24.96
C GLY A 139 4.49 -3.61 -24.68
N CYS A 140 3.94 -2.92 -23.69
CA CYS A 140 4.44 -1.61 -23.24
C CYS A 140 5.88 -1.69 -22.75
N PHE A 141 6.23 -2.70 -21.95
CA PHE A 141 7.60 -2.94 -21.51
C PHE A 141 8.56 -3.13 -22.68
N ALA A 142 8.19 -3.94 -23.67
CA ALA A 142 9.01 -4.18 -24.85
C ALA A 142 9.25 -2.88 -25.64
N ILE A 143 8.21 -2.04 -25.81
CA ILE A 143 8.33 -0.72 -26.44
C ILE A 143 9.28 0.17 -25.63
N GLU A 144 9.16 0.22 -24.30
CA GLU A 144 10.07 0.99 -23.44
C GLU A 144 11.52 0.50 -23.56
N ALA A 145 11.74 -0.82 -23.56
CA ALA A 145 13.07 -1.40 -23.69
C ALA A 145 13.73 -1.06 -25.04
N VAL A 146 12.95 -1.09 -26.13
CA VAL A 146 13.42 -0.72 -27.48
C VAL A 146 13.70 0.78 -27.56
N TYR A 147 12.79 1.62 -27.06
CA TYR A 147 12.94 3.08 -27.13
C TYR A 147 14.10 3.59 -26.29
N MET A 148 14.29 3.04 -25.09
CA MET A 148 15.40 3.42 -24.21
C MET A 148 16.72 2.77 -24.61
N GLY A 149 16.68 1.70 -25.43
CA GLY A 149 17.85 0.97 -25.91
C GLY A 149 18.50 0.08 -24.85
N TYR A 150 17.83 -0.18 -23.72
CA TYR A 150 18.36 -1.03 -22.66
C TYR A 150 17.28 -1.65 -21.76
N ILE A 151 17.66 -2.66 -21.00
CA ILE A 151 16.86 -3.24 -19.91
C ILE A 151 17.58 -2.99 -18.58
N PRO A 152 16.93 -2.40 -17.56
CA PRO A 152 17.60 -2.01 -16.31
C PRO A 152 18.39 -3.12 -15.63
N LEU A 153 17.86 -4.35 -15.60
CA LEU A 153 18.55 -5.51 -14.99
C LEU A 153 19.86 -5.89 -15.71
N LEU A 154 19.98 -5.62 -17.01
CA LEU A 154 21.15 -6.00 -17.82
C LEU A 154 22.27 -4.94 -17.76
N LEU A 155 21.98 -3.74 -17.28
CA LEU A 155 22.96 -2.67 -17.09
C LEU A 155 23.74 -2.85 -15.80
N ARG A 156 25.07 -2.95 -15.91
CA ARG A 156 25.98 -2.98 -14.75
C ARG A 156 26.55 -1.59 -14.50
N GLY A 157 26.70 -1.22 -13.23
CA GLY A 157 27.39 0.00 -12.81
C GLY A 157 26.54 1.27 -12.71
N VAL A 158 25.22 1.20 -12.90
CA VAL A 158 24.30 2.35 -12.76
C VAL A 158 23.30 2.10 -11.61
N PRO A 159 23.54 2.60 -10.38
CA PRO A 159 22.73 2.31 -9.18
C PRO A 159 21.25 2.73 -9.25
N HIS A 160 20.89 3.50 -10.28
CA HIS A 160 19.59 4.14 -10.50
C HIS A 160 19.03 3.92 -11.91
N ALA A 161 19.48 2.89 -12.65
CA ALA A 161 19.00 2.64 -14.02
C ALA A 161 17.46 2.58 -14.12
N TYR A 162 16.78 2.05 -13.10
CA TYR A 162 15.32 2.02 -13.04
C TYR A 162 14.66 3.41 -12.99
N SER A 163 15.19 4.37 -12.22
CA SER A 163 14.53 5.67 -12.07
C SER A 163 14.49 6.47 -13.37
N TYR A 164 15.40 6.15 -14.29
CA TYR A 164 15.45 6.74 -15.63
C TYR A 164 14.73 5.89 -16.69
N PHE A 165 14.37 4.65 -16.37
CA PHE A 165 13.70 3.73 -17.27
C PHE A 165 12.18 3.92 -17.22
N HIS A 166 11.70 4.94 -17.92
CA HIS A 166 10.28 5.14 -18.16
C HIS A 166 10.06 6.01 -19.39
N VAL A 167 9.13 5.59 -20.24
CA VAL A 167 8.53 6.49 -21.23
C VAL A 167 7.31 7.12 -20.58
N THR A 168 7.28 8.45 -20.56
CA THR A 168 6.19 9.24 -19.96
C THR A 168 4.83 8.73 -20.45
N GLY A 169 3.94 8.43 -19.50
CA GLY A 169 2.60 7.91 -19.80
C GLY A 169 2.59 6.39 -20.01
N LEU A 170 3.40 5.89 -20.95
CA LEU A 170 3.47 4.45 -21.28
C LEU A 170 3.84 3.59 -20.07
N HIS A 171 4.75 4.06 -19.22
CA HIS A 171 5.20 3.31 -18.06
C HIS A 171 4.07 2.93 -17.08
N TYR A 172 2.99 3.72 -17.00
CA TYR A 172 1.86 3.37 -16.15
C TYR A 172 1.16 2.08 -16.62
N LEU A 173 1.10 1.84 -17.93
CA LEU A 173 0.58 0.60 -18.51
C LEU A 173 1.54 -0.56 -18.28
N THR A 174 2.85 -0.34 -18.44
CA THR A 174 3.88 -1.34 -18.12
C THR A 174 3.75 -1.82 -16.68
N VAL A 175 3.59 -0.90 -15.74
CA VAL A 175 3.55 -1.23 -14.31
C VAL A 175 2.18 -1.75 -13.86
N SER A 176 1.13 -1.63 -14.67
CA SER A 176 -0.19 -2.21 -14.35
C SER A 176 -0.18 -3.74 -14.26
N CYS A 177 0.91 -4.40 -14.69
CA CYS A 177 1.16 -5.82 -14.47
C CYS A 177 1.03 -6.26 -13.00
N VAL A 178 1.25 -5.36 -12.04
CA VAL A 178 1.13 -5.67 -10.60
C VAL A 178 -0.27 -6.11 -10.17
N LEU A 179 -1.30 -5.83 -10.99
CA LEU A 179 -2.68 -6.24 -10.75
C LEU A 179 -2.97 -7.67 -11.25
N VAL A 180 -2.16 -8.20 -12.16
CA VAL A 180 -2.38 -9.51 -12.82
C VAL A 180 -2.39 -10.65 -11.81
N PRO A 181 -1.42 -10.77 -10.86
CA PRO A 181 -1.45 -11.86 -9.88
C PRO A 181 -2.71 -11.86 -9.00
N ALA A 182 -3.24 -10.68 -8.66
CA ALA A 182 -4.47 -10.57 -7.89
C ALA A 182 -5.71 -10.96 -8.73
N LEU A 183 -5.76 -10.59 -10.01
CA LEU A 183 -6.79 -11.07 -10.94
C LEU A 183 -6.71 -12.59 -11.14
N SER A 184 -5.49 -13.14 -11.15
CA SER A 184 -5.24 -14.57 -11.24
C SER A 184 -5.79 -15.32 -10.04
N VAL A 185 -5.55 -14.81 -8.83
CA VAL A 185 -6.18 -15.32 -7.60
C VAL A 185 -7.70 -15.31 -7.70
N ILE A 186 -8.30 -14.19 -8.13
CA ILE A 186 -9.76 -14.11 -8.31
C ILE A 186 -10.26 -15.18 -9.27
N TYR A 187 -9.59 -15.32 -10.42
CA TYR A 187 -9.92 -16.32 -11.41
C TYR A 187 -9.88 -17.75 -10.86
N PHE A 188 -8.79 -18.14 -10.18
CA PHE A 188 -8.65 -19.49 -9.62
C PHE A 188 -9.63 -19.76 -8.49
N CYS A 189 -9.90 -18.75 -7.66
CA CYS A 189 -10.91 -18.85 -6.60
C CYS A 189 -12.33 -19.03 -7.19
N ILE A 190 -12.60 -18.57 -8.41
CA ILE A 190 -13.91 -18.72 -9.05
C ILE A 190 -14.00 -20.04 -9.86
N GLU A 191 -13.04 -20.31 -10.75
CA GLU A 191 -13.11 -21.46 -11.68
C GLU A 191 -12.75 -22.80 -11.02
N GLY A 192 -11.98 -22.78 -9.92
CA GLY A 192 -11.56 -24.01 -9.22
C GLY A 192 -10.62 -24.91 -10.03
N GLY A 193 -9.91 -24.36 -11.01
CA GLY A 193 -8.84 -25.07 -11.73
C GLY A 193 -9.28 -26.16 -12.72
N ARG A 194 -10.52 -26.11 -13.22
CA ARG A 194 -11.08 -27.15 -14.10
C ARG A 194 -10.42 -27.25 -15.49
N SER A 195 -9.82 -26.18 -16.01
CA SER A 195 -9.18 -26.15 -17.34
C SER A 195 -7.65 -26.09 -17.27
N ARG A 196 -6.98 -27.16 -17.73
CA ARG A 196 -5.50 -27.21 -17.82
C ARG A 196 -4.92 -26.17 -18.77
N GLY A 197 -5.60 -25.87 -19.88
CA GLY A 197 -5.13 -24.87 -20.85
C GLY A 197 -5.15 -23.45 -20.28
N ARG A 198 -6.26 -23.07 -19.63
CA ARG A 198 -6.37 -21.75 -19.00
C ARG A 198 -5.42 -21.60 -17.81
N LEU A 199 -5.20 -22.67 -17.05
CA LEU A 199 -4.18 -22.72 -16.01
C LEU A 199 -2.79 -22.34 -16.56
N VAL A 200 -2.36 -23.00 -17.65
CA VAL A 200 -1.05 -22.69 -18.28
C VAL A 200 -1.00 -21.24 -18.75
N CYS A 201 -2.05 -20.72 -19.41
CA CYS A 201 -2.11 -19.33 -19.84
C CYS A 201 -2.00 -18.34 -18.67
N MET A 202 -2.68 -18.61 -17.55
CA MET A 202 -2.59 -17.75 -16.36
C MET A 202 -1.21 -17.80 -15.73
N LEU A 203 -0.59 -18.98 -15.64
CA LEU A 203 0.79 -19.10 -15.14
C LEU A 203 1.79 -18.34 -16.01
N LEU A 204 1.62 -18.35 -17.33
CA LEU A 204 2.44 -17.54 -18.24
C LEU A 204 2.19 -16.03 -18.06
N ALA A 205 0.92 -15.63 -17.87
CA ALA A 205 0.57 -14.24 -17.59
C ALA A 205 1.16 -13.75 -16.26
N ASP A 206 1.08 -14.55 -15.21
CA ASP A 206 1.68 -14.26 -13.90
C ASP A 206 3.20 -14.22 -13.98
N ALA A 207 3.83 -15.15 -14.71
CA ALA A 207 5.27 -15.14 -14.94
C ALA A 207 5.72 -13.87 -15.68
N ALA A 208 5.00 -13.46 -16.72
CA ALA A 208 5.26 -12.20 -17.42
C ALA A 208 5.07 -10.99 -16.50
N ALA A 209 4.01 -10.99 -15.69
CA ALA A 209 3.71 -9.91 -14.75
C ALA A 209 4.75 -9.77 -13.64
N VAL A 210 5.34 -10.87 -13.17
CA VAL A 210 6.44 -10.87 -12.19
C VAL A 210 7.78 -10.54 -12.86
N ALA A 211 7.99 -10.97 -14.11
CA ALA A 211 9.22 -10.69 -14.85
C ALA A 211 9.40 -9.19 -15.10
N ILE A 212 8.33 -8.43 -15.40
CA ILE A 212 8.44 -6.98 -15.69
C ILE A 212 9.08 -6.21 -14.51
N PRO A 213 8.57 -6.27 -13.26
CA PRO A 213 9.23 -5.66 -12.10
C PRO A 213 10.66 -6.15 -11.88
N LEU A 214 10.97 -7.43 -12.16
CA LEU A 214 12.33 -7.96 -12.03
C LEU A 214 13.30 -7.37 -13.05
N LEU A 215 12.87 -7.29 -14.32
CA LEU A 215 13.64 -6.68 -15.40
C LEU A 215 13.82 -5.18 -15.19
N CYS A 216 12.82 -4.52 -14.61
CA CYS A 216 12.89 -3.14 -14.14
C CYS A 216 13.71 -2.97 -12.85
N VAL A 217 14.04 -4.04 -12.12
CA VAL A 217 14.67 -3.98 -10.78
C VAL A 217 13.80 -3.20 -9.76
N SER A 218 12.47 -3.23 -9.94
CA SER A 218 11.50 -2.51 -9.12
C SER A 218 10.95 -3.36 -7.97
N ARG A 219 11.60 -3.24 -6.81
CA ARG A 219 11.24 -4.00 -5.59
C ARG A 219 9.84 -3.68 -5.07
N SER A 220 9.45 -2.41 -5.12
CA SER A 220 8.17 -1.96 -4.59
C SER A 220 7.00 -2.50 -5.39
N GLN A 221 7.11 -2.56 -6.73
CA GLN A 221 6.09 -3.14 -7.61
C GLN A 221 5.90 -4.64 -7.37
N LEU A 222 7.01 -5.34 -7.13
CA LEU A 222 6.97 -6.75 -6.84
C LEU A 222 6.35 -7.04 -5.47
N LEU A 223 6.76 -6.31 -4.43
CA LEU A 223 6.12 -6.35 -3.11
C LEU A 223 4.62 -6.06 -3.23
N PHE A 224 4.26 -5.05 -4.02
CA PHE A 224 2.88 -4.69 -4.28
C PHE A 224 2.10 -5.84 -4.93
N ALA A 225 2.62 -6.45 -5.99
CA ALA A 225 1.97 -7.53 -6.71
C ALA A 225 1.72 -8.76 -5.82
N VAL A 226 2.73 -9.17 -5.03
CA VAL A 226 2.64 -10.33 -4.14
C VAL A 226 1.68 -10.06 -2.97
N LEU A 227 1.81 -8.91 -2.30
CA LEU A 227 0.95 -8.56 -1.17
C LEU A 227 -0.50 -8.35 -1.61
N LEU A 228 -0.71 -7.74 -2.78
CA LEU A 228 -2.05 -7.55 -3.33
C LEU A 228 -2.71 -8.90 -3.61
N ALA A 229 -2.01 -9.83 -4.27
CA ALA A 229 -2.50 -11.18 -4.51
C ALA A 229 -2.81 -11.94 -3.21
N LEU A 230 -1.95 -11.83 -2.20
CA LEU A 230 -2.15 -12.47 -0.90
C LEU A 230 -3.38 -11.91 -0.17
N ILE A 231 -3.55 -10.58 -0.15
CA ILE A 231 -4.72 -9.93 0.46
C ILE A 231 -6.00 -10.33 -0.29
N THR A 232 -5.97 -10.36 -1.63
CA THR A 232 -7.10 -10.84 -2.44
C THR A 232 -7.45 -12.29 -2.13
N TYR A 233 -6.44 -13.16 -1.96
CA TYR A 233 -6.63 -14.56 -1.58
C TYR A 233 -7.29 -14.68 -0.20
N ILE A 234 -6.74 -13.98 0.80
CA ILE A 234 -7.28 -13.98 2.16
C ILE A 234 -8.72 -13.47 2.20
N GLN A 235 -9.06 -12.48 1.35
CA GLN A 235 -10.39 -11.92 1.31
C GLN A 235 -11.42 -12.85 0.63
N MET A 236 -10.99 -13.69 -0.31
CA MET A 236 -11.87 -14.61 -1.04
C MET A 236 -11.99 -15.99 -0.40
N GLU A 237 -10.94 -16.48 0.26
CA GLU A 237 -10.93 -17.80 0.89
C GLU A 237 -11.22 -17.73 2.38
N HIS A 238 -12.14 -18.58 2.83
CA HIS A 238 -12.53 -18.65 4.24
C HIS A 238 -11.56 -19.51 5.06
N GLN A 239 -10.93 -20.51 4.44
CA GLN A 239 -9.92 -21.35 5.07
C GLN A 239 -8.57 -21.04 4.45
N LEU A 240 -7.79 -20.22 5.15
CA LEU A 240 -6.41 -19.96 4.77
C LEU A 240 -5.64 -21.25 4.87
N ASN A 241 -5.24 -21.81 3.73
CA ASN A 241 -4.24 -22.86 3.76
C ASN A 241 -2.89 -22.17 4.07
N PRO A 242 -2.31 -22.39 5.27
CA PRO A 242 -1.08 -21.71 5.68
C PRO A 242 0.07 -22.01 4.72
N ILE A 243 0.02 -23.15 4.01
CA ILE A 243 1.03 -23.54 3.03
C ILE A 243 1.15 -22.49 1.91
N TYR A 244 0.04 -21.97 1.37
CA TYR A 244 0.11 -20.95 0.30
C TYR A 244 0.64 -19.62 0.82
N VAL A 245 0.29 -19.24 2.04
CA VAL A 245 0.83 -18.04 2.70
C VAL A 245 2.34 -18.19 2.91
N VAL A 246 2.79 -19.36 3.39
CA VAL A 246 4.21 -19.67 3.58
C VAL A 246 4.96 -19.63 2.25
N PHE A 247 4.43 -20.23 1.18
CA PHE A 247 5.05 -20.18 -0.14
C PHE A 247 5.13 -18.75 -0.71
N ALA A 248 4.07 -17.94 -0.55
CA ALA A 248 4.08 -16.54 -0.96
C ALA A 248 5.14 -15.73 -0.20
N LEU A 249 5.24 -15.92 1.13
CA LEU A 249 6.24 -15.26 1.97
C LEU A 249 7.66 -15.74 1.65
N ALA A 250 7.86 -17.06 1.45
CA ALA A 250 9.14 -17.62 1.06
C ALA A 250 9.58 -17.09 -0.31
N GLY A 251 8.67 -17.03 -1.28
CA GLY A 251 8.89 -16.41 -2.59
C GLY A 251 9.32 -14.95 -2.46
N LEU A 252 8.65 -14.18 -1.60
CA LEU A 252 9.02 -12.79 -1.32
C LEU A 252 10.45 -12.67 -0.75
N ILE A 253 10.81 -13.54 0.20
CA ILE A 253 12.15 -13.57 0.81
C ILE A 253 13.21 -13.92 -0.23
N VAL A 254 13.00 -14.98 -1.03
CA VAL A 254 13.92 -15.38 -2.10
C VAL A 254 14.12 -14.22 -3.07
N LEU A 255 13.04 -13.56 -3.47
CA LEU A 255 13.09 -12.48 -4.44
C LEU A 255 13.73 -11.21 -3.88
N TYR A 256 13.49 -10.92 -2.61
CA TYR A 256 14.20 -9.88 -1.86
C TYR A 256 15.70 -10.14 -1.81
N ILE A 257 16.12 -11.38 -1.52
CA ILE A 257 17.53 -11.78 -1.49
C ILE A 257 18.15 -11.62 -2.89
N LEU A 258 17.49 -12.12 -3.94
CA LEU A 258 17.96 -11.99 -5.31
C LEU A 258 18.14 -10.53 -5.74
N LEU A 259 17.18 -9.66 -5.43
CA LEU A 259 17.26 -8.23 -5.74
C LEU A 259 18.28 -7.49 -4.87
N THR A 260 18.58 -8.01 -3.68
CA THR A 260 19.64 -7.48 -2.79
C THR A 260 21.02 -7.88 -3.31
N ILE A 261 21.20 -9.10 -3.80
CA ILE A 261 22.47 -9.54 -4.42
C ILE A 261 22.70 -8.82 -5.76
N ALA A 262 21.66 -8.66 -6.58
CA ALA A 262 21.75 -8.01 -7.88
C ALA A 262 22.11 -6.51 -7.78
N ARG A 263 21.83 -5.87 -6.63
CA ARG A 263 22.20 -4.49 -6.37
C ARG A 263 23.38 -4.49 -5.42
N SER A 264 24.56 -4.20 -5.93
CA SER A 264 25.85 -4.11 -5.20
C SER A 264 25.87 -3.01 -4.12
N HIS A 265 24.96 -3.03 -3.14
CA HIS A 265 25.00 -2.16 -1.97
C HIS A 265 25.72 -2.91 -0.87
N ASP A 266 26.94 -2.46 -0.59
CA ASP A 266 27.71 -2.99 0.52
C ASP A 266 26.91 -2.79 1.82
N THR A 267 26.84 -3.83 2.64
CA THR A 267 26.22 -3.75 3.98
C THR A 267 26.85 -2.66 4.83
N ALA A 268 28.14 -2.34 4.60
CA ALA A 268 28.82 -1.21 5.19
C ALA A 268 28.14 0.13 4.80
N TYR A 269 27.81 0.31 3.52
CA TYR A 269 27.11 1.49 3.04
C TYR A 269 25.72 1.64 3.69
N LEU A 270 24.92 0.57 3.74
CA LEU A 270 23.58 0.65 4.36
C LEU A 270 23.64 1.02 5.85
N ASN A 271 24.63 0.50 6.58
CA ASN A 271 24.82 0.87 7.99
C ASN A 271 25.21 2.35 8.15
N THR A 272 26.00 2.90 7.22
CA THR A 272 26.29 4.35 7.20
C THR A 272 25.09 5.21 6.81
N VAL A 273 24.18 4.69 5.98
CA VAL A 273 22.94 5.41 5.61
C VAL A 273 21.95 5.43 6.78
N PHE A 274 21.76 4.30 7.47
CA PHE A 274 20.74 4.14 8.51
C PHE A 274 21.13 4.70 9.88
N GLU A 275 22.43 4.80 10.18
CA GLU A 275 22.99 5.40 11.39
C GLU A 275 22.31 4.86 12.68
N MET A 276 22.26 3.54 12.81
CA MET A 276 21.61 2.88 13.96
C MET A 276 22.41 3.07 15.24
N LYS A 277 21.72 3.36 16.36
CA LYS A 277 22.33 3.51 17.70
C LYS A 277 22.94 2.23 18.25
N ARG A 278 22.49 1.09 17.74
CA ARG A 278 22.98 -0.25 18.10
C ARG A 278 23.25 -1.04 16.84
N HIS A 279 24.29 -1.87 16.88
CA HIS A 279 24.59 -2.84 15.83
C HIS A 279 23.56 -3.96 15.85
N LEU A 280 22.47 -3.77 15.11
CA LEU A 280 21.44 -4.78 14.86
C LEU A 280 21.64 -5.38 13.46
N PRO A 281 21.20 -6.62 13.22
CA PRO A 281 21.31 -7.22 11.89
C PRO A 281 20.56 -6.42 10.80
N ILE A 282 21.09 -6.42 9.58
CA ILE A 282 20.54 -5.63 8.46
C ILE A 282 19.07 -5.94 8.16
N PHE A 283 18.66 -7.20 8.33
CA PHE A 283 17.28 -7.63 8.12
C PHE A 283 16.30 -7.08 9.18
N VAL A 284 16.80 -6.51 10.29
CA VAL A 284 16.00 -5.80 11.30
C VAL A 284 16.07 -4.30 11.05
N THR A 285 17.27 -3.75 10.82
CA THR A 285 17.48 -2.30 10.68
C THR A 285 16.80 -1.75 9.44
N GLN A 286 16.80 -2.51 8.35
CA GLN A 286 16.24 -2.06 7.08
C GLN A 286 14.71 -1.96 7.10
N PRO A 287 13.92 -2.98 7.52
CA PRO A 287 12.48 -2.80 7.70
C PRO A 287 12.15 -1.72 8.75
N TYR A 288 12.90 -1.67 9.85
CA TYR A 288 12.71 -0.65 10.88
C TYR A 288 12.85 0.76 10.30
N ILE A 289 13.93 1.06 9.59
CA ILE A 289 14.18 2.44 9.12
C ILE A 289 13.16 2.86 8.06
N TYR A 290 12.70 1.94 7.20
CA TYR A 290 11.62 2.24 6.24
C TYR A 290 10.29 2.56 6.95
N ILE A 291 10.02 1.96 8.12
CA ILE A 291 8.83 2.26 8.92
C ILE A 291 9.02 3.45 9.87
N ALA A 292 10.20 3.68 10.42
CA ALA A 292 10.44 4.76 11.36
C ALA A 292 10.62 6.11 10.64
N ASN A 293 11.39 6.09 9.55
CA ASN A 293 11.85 7.31 8.91
C ASN A 293 10.74 8.11 8.24
N ASN A 294 9.63 7.49 7.81
CA ASN A 294 8.51 8.26 7.26
C ASN A 294 7.86 9.19 8.31
N TYR A 295 7.80 8.78 9.58
CA TYR A 295 7.27 9.64 10.65
C TYR A 295 8.27 10.74 11.02
N ASP A 296 9.57 10.44 10.96
CA ASP A 296 10.61 11.46 11.17
C ASP A 296 10.67 12.45 9.99
N ASN A 297 10.48 12.00 8.75
CA ASN A 297 10.29 12.87 7.58
C ASN A 297 9.03 13.73 7.72
N PHE A 298 7.94 13.19 8.27
CA PHE A 298 6.75 13.97 8.58
C PHE A 298 7.06 15.06 9.61
N ASP A 299 7.90 14.79 10.62
CA ASP A 299 8.36 15.82 11.57
C ASP A 299 9.26 16.88 10.91
N CYS A 300 10.13 16.49 9.97
CA CYS A 300 10.90 17.42 9.15
C CYS A 300 9.98 18.35 8.35
N LEU A 301 8.91 17.83 7.76
CA LEU A 301 7.89 18.63 7.09
C LEU A 301 7.22 19.60 8.05
N VAL A 302 6.73 19.10 9.19
CA VAL A 302 6.04 19.92 10.20
C VAL A 302 6.90 21.09 10.67
N LYS A 303 8.20 20.86 10.86
CA LYS A 303 9.16 21.88 11.32
C LYS A 303 9.63 22.82 10.21
N GLY A 304 9.81 22.30 9.00
CA GLY A 304 10.45 23.01 7.89
C GLY A 304 9.50 23.70 6.91
N LEU A 305 8.21 23.37 6.94
CA LEU A 305 7.24 23.93 6.00
C LEU A 305 6.95 25.40 6.30
N VAL A 306 7.36 26.28 5.37
CA VAL A 306 7.13 27.73 5.48
C VAL A 306 5.76 28.13 4.95
N LYS A 307 5.30 27.48 3.86
CA LYS A 307 4.05 27.82 3.18
C LYS A 307 3.33 26.57 2.68
N HIS A 308 2.04 26.51 2.95
CA HIS A 308 1.14 25.49 2.45
C HIS A 308 0.91 25.59 0.93
N SER A 309 0.80 24.45 0.26
CA SER A 309 0.56 24.36 -1.18
C SER A 309 -0.92 24.34 -1.59
N TRP A 310 -1.86 24.41 -0.65
CA TRP A 310 -3.29 24.61 -0.91
C TRP A 310 -3.94 23.61 -1.88
N GLY A 311 -3.52 22.34 -1.82
CA GLY A 311 -4.09 21.22 -2.58
C GLY A 311 -3.26 20.82 -3.79
N MET A 312 -2.24 21.60 -4.16
CA MET A 312 -1.44 21.35 -5.36
C MET A 312 -0.68 20.02 -5.26
N LYS A 313 -0.23 19.64 -4.07
CA LYS A 313 0.58 18.43 -3.88
C LYS A 313 -0.29 17.18 -3.90
N MET A 314 -1.44 17.20 -3.24
CA MET A 314 -2.44 16.13 -3.29
C MET A 314 -3.04 15.94 -4.69
N LEU A 315 -3.11 16.99 -5.50
CA LEU A 315 -3.56 16.94 -6.90
C LEU A 315 -2.47 16.50 -7.90
N ALA A 316 -1.26 16.12 -7.44
CA ALA A 316 -0.19 15.59 -8.30
C ALA A 316 -0.63 14.48 -9.27
N PRO A 317 -1.52 13.53 -8.90
CA PRO A 317 -2.09 12.56 -9.85
C PRO A 317 -2.82 13.22 -11.01
N PHE A 318 -3.64 14.23 -10.73
CA PHE A 318 -4.38 14.96 -11.75
C PHE A 318 -3.44 15.71 -12.70
N TRP A 319 -2.47 16.46 -12.18
CA TRP A 319 -1.49 17.18 -13.01
C TRP A 319 -0.62 16.25 -13.86
N THR A 320 -0.31 15.07 -13.33
CA THR A 320 0.53 14.09 -14.01
C THR A 320 -0.22 13.34 -15.09
N LEU A 321 -1.43 12.86 -14.80
CA LEU A 321 -2.22 12.04 -15.74
C LEU A 321 -2.83 12.88 -16.86
N THR A 322 -3.09 14.17 -16.64
CA THR A 322 -3.51 15.12 -17.69
C THR A 322 -2.34 15.64 -18.53
N GLY A 323 -1.10 15.44 -18.10
CA GLY A 323 0.09 16.00 -18.74
C GLY A 323 0.34 17.49 -18.45
N LEU A 324 -0.51 18.15 -17.65
CA LEU A 324 -0.38 19.57 -17.30
C LEU A 324 0.97 19.91 -16.65
N LYS A 325 1.58 18.96 -15.92
CA LYS A 325 2.92 19.15 -15.33
C LYS A 325 4.02 19.46 -16.36
N PHE A 326 3.85 19.06 -17.63
CA PHE A 326 4.81 19.37 -18.69
C PHE A 326 4.67 20.79 -19.22
N LEU A 327 3.45 21.35 -19.14
CA LEU A 327 3.18 22.73 -19.52
C LEU A 327 3.56 23.70 -18.40
N VAL A 328 3.29 23.31 -17.15
CA VAL A 328 3.56 24.12 -15.96
C VAL A 328 4.27 23.25 -14.90
N PRO A 329 5.61 23.16 -14.94
CA PRO A 329 6.37 22.31 -14.02
C PRO A 329 6.20 22.67 -12.54
N SER A 330 5.90 23.95 -12.25
CA SER A 330 5.64 24.43 -10.88
C SER A 330 4.43 23.78 -10.21
N LEU A 331 3.54 23.13 -10.97
CA LEU A 331 2.41 22.34 -10.41
C LEU A 331 2.86 21.11 -9.62
N THR A 332 4.11 20.65 -9.81
CA THR A 332 4.63 19.45 -9.14
C THR A 332 6.01 19.64 -8.51
N ALA A 333 6.66 20.80 -8.74
CA ALA A 333 7.99 21.12 -8.22
C ALA A 333 7.95 21.58 -6.75
N PHE A 334 7.59 20.68 -5.85
CA PHE A 334 7.59 20.94 -4.41
C PHE A 334 8.75 20.23 -3.71
N PRO A 335 9.49 20.91 -2.80
CA PRO A 335 10.55 20.27 -2.04
C PRO A 335 9.98 19.14 -1.16
N TYR A 336 10.83 18.14 -0.90
CA TYR A 336 10.57 17.12 0.10
C TYR A 336 11.42 17.41 1.34
N TYR A 337 10.78 17.36 2.49
CA TYR A 337 11.40 17.52 3.79
C TYR A 337 11.66 16.12 4.34
N VAL A 338 12.91 15.69 4.24
CA VAL A 338 13.35 14.36 4.65
C VAL A 338 14.55 14.48 5.58
N THR A 339 14.73 13.49 6.44
CA THR A 339 15.90 13.36 7.33
C THR A 339 17.18 13.16 6.53
N LYS A 340 17.09 12.43 5.42
CA LYS A 340 18.20 12.10 4.51
C LYS A 340 17.67 11.87 3.11
N GLU A 341 18.44 12.24 2.09
CA GLU A 341 18.03 12.16 0.68
C GLU A 341 17.78 10.72 0.22
N GLU A 342 18.45 9.74 0.81
CA GLU A 342 18.28 8.32 0.47
C GLU A 342 17.04 7.68 1.13
N LEU A 343 16.44 8.34 2.14
CA LEU A 343 15.34 7.80 2.94
C LEU A 343 14.02 8.52 2.65
N THR A 344 13.47 8.29 1.47
CA THR A 344 12.30 9.01 0.92
C THR A 344 10.95 8.36 1.20
N THR A 345 10.83 7.50 2.21
CA THR A 345 9.52 6.98 2.64
C THR A 345 8.71 8.09 3.28
N LEU A 346 7.43 8.21 2.93
CA LEU A 346 6.53 9.27 3.41
C LEU A 346 5.27 8.67 4.00
N THR A 347 4.75 9.29 5.07
CA THR A 347 3.45 8.90 5.61
C THR A 347 2.37 9.14 4.56
N MET A 348 1.30 8.33 4.57
CA MET A 348 0.16 8.54 3.69
C MET A 348 -0.44 9.96 3.80
N PHE A 349 -0.25 10.63 4.94
CA PHE A 349 -0.78 11.95 5.26
C PHE A 349 0.21 13.11 5.02
N TYR A 350 1.43 12.82 4.55
CA TYR A 350 2.47 13.81 4.35
C TYR A 350 2.00 14.95 3.42
N ASP A 351 1.43 14.62 2.26
CA ASP A 351 0.96 15.62 1.30
C ASP A 351 -0.27 16.38 1.80
N ALA A 352 -1.14 15.74 2.58
CA ALA A 352 -2.29 16.41 3.21
C ALA A 352 -1.87 17.47 4.24
N TYR A 353 -0.81 17.18 5.01
CA TYR A 353 -0.22 18.18 5.90
C TYR A 353 0.47 19.29 5.11
N TYR A 354 1.20 18.94 4.05
CA TYR A 354 1.83 19.92 3.19
C TYR A 354 0.80 20.93 2.65
N ASP A 355 -0.34 20.42 2.16
CA ASP A 355 -1.35 21.26 1.54
C ASP A 355 -2.19 22.08 2.52
N PHE A 356 -2.59 21.52 3.67
CA PHE A 356 -3.55 22.18 4.57
C PHE A 356 -3.28 21.97 6.07
N GLY A 357 -2.08 21.52 6.43
CA GLY A 357 -1.67 21.29 7.81
C GLY A 357 -2.51 20.23 8.54
N ILE A 358 -2.68 20.39 9.85
CA ILE A 358 -3.39 19.42 10.70
C ILE A 358 -4.86 19.24 10.26
N ILE A 359 -5.52 20.31 9.81
CA ILE A 359 -6.90 20.26 9.33
C ILE A 359 -7.00 19.37 8.08
N GLY A 360 -6.06 19.55 7.13
CA GLY A 360 -5.95 18.70 5.95
C GLY A 360 -5.80 17.23 6.30
N VAL A 361 -4.89 16.93 7.21
CA VAL A 361 -4.67 15.57 7.71
C VAL A 361 -5.94 14.98 8.31
N PHE A 362 -6.65 15.72 9.17
CA PHE A 362 -7.89 15.24 9.78
C PHE A 362 -8.98 14.96 8.75
N ILE A 363 -9.26 15.91 7.86
CA ILE A 363 -10.31 15.79 6.84
C ILE A 363 -10.00 14.66 5.86
N PHE A 364 -8.77 14.62 5.32
CA PHE A 364 -8.37 13.58 4.39
C PHE A 364 -8.46 12.19 5.05
N SER A 365 -8.02 12.08 6.30
CA SER A 365 -8.12 10.83 7.04
C SER A 365 -9.57 10.41 7.33
N ALA A 366 -10.46 11.38 7.63
CA ALA A 366 -11.89 11.11 7.79
C ALA A 366 -12.52 10.60 6.49
N ILE A 367 -12.14 11.15 5.33
CA ILE A 367 -12.58 10.65 4.01
C ILE A 367 -12.13 9.21 3.81
N LEU A 368 -10.89 8.87 4.15
CA LEU A 368 -10.38 7.50 4.08
C LEU A 368 -11.12 6.56 5.03
N GLY A 369 -11.42 7.00 6.25
CA GLY A 369 -12.22 6.23 7.21
C GLY A 369 -13.64 5.95 6.69
N ALA A 370 -14.26 6.94 6.05
CA ALA A 370 -15.56 6.79 5.40
C ALA A 370 -15.50 5.82 4.21
N ALA A 371 -14.51 5.98 3.32
CA ALA A 371 -14.30 5.09 2.19
C ALA A 371 -14.05 3.65 2.65
N ALA A 372 -13.28 3.45 3.72
CA ALA A 372 -13.03 2.13 4.31
C ALA A 372 -14.33 1.47 4.80
N TYR A 373 -15.19 2.23 5.49
CA TYR A 373 -16.49 1.73 5.93
C TYR A 373 -17.37 1.34 4.73
N LEU A 374 -17.49 2.23 3.73
CA LEU A 374 -18.29 1.98 2.53
C LEU A 374 -17.81 0.75 1.76
N LEU A 375 -16.49 0.59 1.59
CA LEU A 375 -15.90 -0.59 0.94
C LEU A 375 -16.22 -1.87 1.72
N MET A 376 -16.10 -1.87 3.05
CA MET A 376 -16.50 -3.04 3.85
C MET A 376 -17.99 -3.35 3.78
N ARG A 377 -18.84 -2.32 3.66
CA ARG A 377 -20.27 -2.50 3.44
C ARG A 377 -20.55 -3.12 2.06
N MET A 378 -19.87 -2.65 1.02
CA MET A 378 -19.96 -3.23 -0.35
C MET A 378 -19.56 -4.70 -0.37
N MET A 379 -18.59 -5.12 0.46
CA MET A 379 -18.15 -6.52 0.55
C MET A 379 -19.24 -7.48 1.05
N ARG A 380 -20.34 -7.00 1.63
CA ARG A 380 -21.45 -7.89 2.05
C ARG A 380 -22.29 -8.40 0.90
N GLN A 381 -22.40 -7.62 -0.17
CA GLN A 381 -23.20 -7.92 -1.34
C GLN A 381 -22.35 -7.79 -2.59
N VAL A 382 -21.25 -8.54 -2.64
CA VAL A 382 -20.39 -8.56 -3.84
C VAL A 382 -21.17 -9.15 -5.01
N GLN A 383 -21.47 -8.28 -5.97
CA GLN A 383 -22.05 -8.66 -7.26
C GLN A 383 -20.97 -8.89 -8.32
N ASN A 384 -19.89 -8.11 -8.26
CA ASN A 384 -18.78 -8.18 -9.21
C ASN A 384 -17.50 -8.66 -8.49
N PRO A 385 -16.82 -9.72 -8.97
CA PRO A 385 -15.63 -10.26 -8.31
C PRO A 385 -14.45 -9.27 -8.25
N ILE A 386 -14.42 -8.25 -9.10
CA ILE A 386 -13.37 -7.21 -9.08
C ILE A 386 -13.48 -6.31 -7.84
N THR A 387 -14.62 -6.34 -7.14
CA THR A 387 -14.76 -5.68 -5.82
C THR A 387 -13.73 -6.21 -4.82
N TYR A 388 -13.36 -7.51 -4.90
CA TYR A 388 -12.29 -8.09 -4.08
C TYR A 388 -10.91 -7.46 -4.38
N LEU A 389 -10.63 -7.14 -5.65
CA LEU A 389 -9.41 -6.45 -6.05
C LEU A 389 -9.37 -5.01 -5.51
N LEU A 390 -10.48 -4.28 -5.67
CA LEU A 390 -10.60 -2.90 -5.16
C LEU A 390 -10.41 -2.85 -3.63
N TYR A 391 -11.05 -3.79 -2.93
CA TYR A 391 -10.88 -3.94 -1.48
C TYR A 391 -9.42 -4.24 -1.11
N ALA A 392 -8.79 -5.18 -1.82
CA ALA A 392 -7.40 -5.55 -1.57
C ALA A 392 -6.42 -4.40 -1.82
N GLN A 393 -6.64 -3.59 -2.87
CA GLN A 393 -5.85 -2.37 -3.13
C GLN A 393 -5.95 -1.41 -1.94
N PHE A 394 -7.17 -1.12 -1.49
CA PHE A 394 -7.39 -0.21 -0.36
C PHE A 394 -6.79 -0.76 0.94
N ALA A 395 -6.97 -2.05 1.22
CA ALA A 395 -6.38 -2.73 2.36
C ALA A 395 -4.84 -2.68 2.33
N LEU A 396 -4.22 -2.87 1.16
CA LEU A 396 -2.77 -2.77 0.99
C LEU A 396 -2.28 -1.35 1.26
N TYR A 397 -3.00 -0.32 0.80
CA TYR A 397 -2.64 1.07 1.10
C TYR A 397 -2.74 1.37 2.60
N MET A 398 -3.75 0.84 3.30
CA MET A 398 -3.85 0.97 4.77
C MET A 398 -2.73 0.20 5.49
N LEU A 399 -2.39 -1.00 5.01
CA LEU A 399 -1.33 -1.86 5.57
C LEU A 399 0.05 -1.24 5.41
N LEU A 400 0.26 -0.48 4.33
CA LEU A 400 1.52 0.19 4.02
C LEU A 400 1.39 1.71 4.17
N SER A 401 0.62 2.18 5.15
CA SER A 401 0.37 3.62 5.37
C SER A 401 1.63 4.43 5.70
N PHE A 402 2.72 3.75 6.04
CA PHE A 402 4.03 4.31 6.35
C PHE A 402 4.97 4.38 5.11
N PHE A 403 4.55 3.83 3.96
CA PHE A 403 5.46 3.64 2.82
C PHE A 403 5.53 4.86 1.90
N THR A 404 4.38 5.36 1.45
CA THR A 404 4.29 6.49 0.49
C THR A 404 2.96 7.23 0.63
N THR A 405 2.88 8.42 0.03
CA THR A 405 1.64 9.19 -0.14
C THR A 405 0.72 8.58 -1.21
N TRP A 406 0.15 7.40 -0.91
CA TRP A 406 -0.62 6.58 -1.86
C TRP A 406 -1.61 7.37 -2.72
N PHE A 407 -2.43 8.23 -2.10
CA PHE A 407 -3.47 8.97 -2.82
C PHE A 407 -2.99 10.24 -3.52
N SER A 408 -1.71 10.59 -3.37
CA SER A 408 -1.03 11.64 -4.14
C SER A 408 -0.07 11.05 -5.17
N ASN A 409 0.03 9.72 -5.23
CA ASN A 409 0.80 8.99 -6.22
C ASN A 409 -0.03 8.74 -7.50
N PRO A 410 0.40 9.22 -8.68
CA PRO A 410 -0.30 8.99 -9.94
C PRO A 410 -0.53 7.50 -10.27
N SER A 411 0.41 6.61 -9.92
CA SER A 411 0.29 5.18 -10.20
C SER A 411 -0.90 4.54 -9.47
N THR A 412 -1.17 4.96 -8.23
CA THR A 412 -2.32 4.46 -7.44
C THR A 412 -3.64 4.76 -8.15
N TRP A 413 -3.81 5.98 -8.66
CA TRP A 413 -5.01 6.37 -9.41
C TRP A 413 -5.10 5.66 -10.75
N PHE A 414 -3.97 5.42 -11.41
CA PHE A 414 -3.93 4.61 -12.62
C PHE A 414 -4.38 3.17 -12.36
N TYR A 415 -3.95 2.55 -11.26
CA TYR A 415 -4.40 1.21 -10.88
C TYR A 415 -5.90 1.17 -10.57
N PHE A 416 -6.44 2.20 -9.90
CA PHE A 416 -7.88 2.32 -9.70
C PHE A 416 -8.62 2.48 -11.03
N ALA A 417 -8.09 3.25 -11.98
CA ALA A 417 -8.68 3.40 -13.31
C ALA A 417 -8.70 2.05 -14.06
N VAL A 418 -7.59 1.30 -14.07
CA VAL A 418 -7.54 -0.05 -14.65
C VAL A 418 -8.55 -0.98 -13.96
N THR A 419 -8.64 -0.92 -12.63
CA THR A 419 -9.59 -1.73 -11.85
C THR A 419 -11.05 -1.36 -12.18
N ALA A 420 -11.35 -0.08 -12.39
CA ALA A 420 -12.67 0.39 -12.82
C ALA A 420 -13.01 -0.09 -14.24
N VAL A 421 -12.06 -0.03 -15.18
CA VAL A 421 -12.22 -0.57 -16.54
C VAL A 421 -12.50 -2.08 -16.49
N VAL A 422 -11.72 -2.84 -15.72
CA VAL A 422 -11.93 -4.28 -15.56
C VAL A 422 -13.29 -4.57 -14.90
N THR A 423 -13.69 -3.78 -13.90
CA THR A 423 -15.02 -3.88 -13.28
C THR A 423 -16.12 -3.70 -14.32
N PHE A 424 -16.02 -2.66 -15.15
CA PHE A 424 -16.97 -2.36 -16.22
C PHE A 424 -17.07 -3.51 -17.25
N LEU A 425 -15.92 -4.02 -17.72
CA LEU A 425 -15.86 -5.14 -18.67
C LEU A 425 -16.47 -6.42 -18.10
N VAL A 426 -16.25 -6.69 -16.82
CA VAL A 426 -16.81 -7.85 -16.11
C VAL A 426 -18.32 -7.69 -15.93
N SER A 427 -18.82 -6.49 -15.62
CA SER A 427 -20.25 -6.22 -15.44
C SER A 427 -21.05 -6.28 -16.74
N HIS A 428 -20.54 -5.75 -17.85
CA HIS A 428 -21.32 -5.63 -19.10
C HIS A 428 -21.62 -6.96 -19.79
N LYS A 429 -20.84 -8.01 -19.55
CA LYS A 429 -21.06 -9.33 -20.17
C LYS A 429 -22.30 -10.05 -19.62
N VAL A 430 -22.86 -9.59 -18.50
CA VAL A 430 -24.11 -10.11 -17.92
C VAL A 430 -25.35 -9.42 -18.49
N ALA A 431 -25.24 -8.18 -18.96
CA ALA A 431 -26.36 -7.46 -19.57
C ALA A 431 -26.61 -7.84 -21.04
N GLY A 432 -25.69 -8.59 -21.67
CA GLY A 432 -25.75 -9.00 -23.08
C GLY A 432 -26.14 -10.46 -23.32
N ARG A 433 -26.89 -11.08 -22.40
CA ARG A 433 -27.50 -12.40 -22.59
C ARG A 433 -29.01 -12.32 -22.52
#